data_AF-Q2GRT3-F1
#
_entry.id   AF-Q2GRT3-F1
#
_cell.length_a   1.000
_cell.length_b   1.000
_cell.length_c   1.000
_cell.angle_alpha   90.00
_cell.angle_beta   90.00
_cell.angle_gamma   90.00
#
_symmetry.space_group_name_H-M   'P 1'
#
loop_
_entity.id
_entity.type
_entity.pdbx_description
1 polymer ?
#
loop_
_entity_poly.entity_id
_entity_poly.type
_entity_poly.pdbx_seq_one_letter_code
_entity_poly.pdbx_strand_id
1 'polypeptide(L)'
;MALNPNDSLRRMINNGMQKGGPKYFFPTSKLEEVLDRKRIEATLEGVRLQLPAQKQIVSKLTDFVTERASPIFAGFDQEKLPIRYNFRQDNTLDFIIGGDVGGREIDAMFRGKGLMWDERDVEEFCKDRQWEFTAPTFQKARFRYDFAAGTALPFTTPPEELGSGGSGRVEKVTIHRDHIDHTTLPLCQRSSLGEKTDPVIALKTLQGGTPEDREKAAEKEARNLEAVRKLESDNLIKAIAYYRIGKSHCFLFPIAENGNLWHFWAARIKEKEEGQSHRGDNNFLVWVFTQLVGLADSLVELHGEVPNIRHGDLKPENILCFQDGSCAVTRDASKPAGPSIRLVITDVGIAKRHKGPTQQRAVTSTVVSTTRYEPPEMSQTRKGPIHSKLSRRYDVWSLGCILLEFLIWLLYDFEGLHDFTTALEDRFYQSDKKGTHIHPIVSQWVKKIKNDQNCREESPFRDLVTLIEERLLVVKVETLPGTLSEATESHRHTAQRFRKILLRKTQHTTDKIAEIMGRRRVSAKDMREELERILEDIKQQRFEIKRASR
;
A
#
# COMPACT_ATOMS: atom_id res chain seq x y z
N MET A 1 -55.51 -8.25 -1.86
CA MET A 1 -55.14 -7.37 -0.73
C MET A 1 -53.84 -6.68 -1.09
N ALA A 2 -53.89 -5.38 -1.38
CA ALA A 2 -52.66 -4.61 -1.55
C ALA A 2 -51.94 -4.56 -0.19
N LEU A 3 -50.67 -5.00 -0.15
CA LEU A 3 -49.84 -4.84 1.05
C LEU A 3 -49.82 -3.36 1.41
N ASN A 4 -49.94 -3.05 2.71
CA ASN A 4 -49.70 -1.71 3.20
C ASN A 4 -48.32 -1.26 2.67
N PRO A 5 -48.20 -0.12 1.96
CA PRO A 5 -46.92 0.39 1.45
C PRO A 5 -45.82 0.40 2.55
N ASN A 6 -46.25 0.59 3.80
CA ASN A 6 -45.40 0.61 4.99
C ASN A 6 -44.75 -0.74 5.32
N ASP A 7 -45.52 -1.84 5.25
CA ASP A 7 -44.99 -3.21 5.44
C ASP A 7 -44.04 -3.61 4.32
N SER A 8 -44.23 -3.05 3.13
CA SER A 8 -43.35 -3.29 1.99
C SER A 8 -41.97 -2.66 2.21
N LEU A 9 -41.87 -1.43 2.74
CA LEU A 9 -40.59 -0.75 2.97
C LEU A 9 -39.77 -1.45 4.06
N ARG A 10 -40.39 -1.77 5.21
CA ARG A 10 -39.72 -2.49 6.31
C ARG A 10 -39.19 -3.84 5.86
N ARG A 11 -39.97 -4.61 5.09
CA ARG A 11 -39.50 -5.88 4.51
C ARG A 11 -38.32 -5.69 3.58
N MET A 12 -38.33 -4.64 2.75
CA MET A 12 -37.23 -4.36 1.83
C MET A 12 -35.95 -3.95 2.57
N ILE A 13 -36.05 -3.15 3.63
CA ILE A 13 -34.91 -2.79 4.48
C ILE A 13 -34.37 -4.05 5.17
N ASN A 14 -35.23 -4.81 5.85
CA ASN A 14 -34.79 -6.03 6.54
C ASN A 14 -34.17 -7.08 5.59
N ASN A 15 -34.72 -7.23 4.39
CA ASN A 15 -34.17 -8.14 3.37
C ASN A 15 -32.90 -7.57 2.70
N GLY A 16 -32.69 -6.26 2.72
CA GLY A 16 -31.56 -5.59 2.10
C GLY A 16 -30.32 -5.53 2.97
N MET A 17 -30.47 -5.59 4.30
CA MET A 17 -29.39 -5.56 5.29
C MET A 17 -28.31 -6.62 5.01
N GLN A 18 -27.05 -6.20 5.12
CA GLN A 18 -25.88 -7.04 4.97
C GLN A 18 -25.19 -7.21 6.32
N LYS A 19 -24.68 -8.41 6.61
CA LYS A 19 -23.90 -8.66 7.81
C LYS A 19 -22.45 -8.20 7.59
N GLY A 20 -22.06 -7.12 8.26
CA GLY A 20 -20.74 -6.49 8.19
C GLY A 20 -19.87 -6.81 9.40
N GLY A 21 -19.24 -7.99 9.45
CA GLY A 21 -18.51 -8.42 10.64
C GLY A 21 -19.42 -8.48 11.89
N PRO A 22 -19.15 -7.67 12.95
CA PRO A 22 -19.97 -7.66 14.17
C PRO A 22 -21.27 -6.84 14.06
N LYS A 23 -21.44 -6.00 13.02
CA LYS A 23 -22.60 -5.10 12.87
C LYS A 23 -23.29 -5.34 11.52
N TYR A 24 -24.58 -5.05 11.43
CA TYR A 24 -25.24 -5.01 10.12
C TYR A 24 -25.04 -3.64 9.47
N PHE A 25 -25.10 -3.60 8.14
CA PHE A 25 -25.15 -2.36 7.39
C PHE A 25 -26.06 -2.48 6.17
N PHE A 26 -26.56 -1.34 5.70
CA PHE A 26 -27.40 -1.22 4.52
C PHE A 26 -26.58 -0.68 3.34
N PRO A 27 -26.49 -1.41 2.21
CA PRO A 27 -25.72 -0.95 1.05
C PRO A 27 -26.24 0.38 0.48
N THR A 28 -25.33 1.30 0.13
CA THR A 28 -25.71 2.62 -0.42
C THR A 28 -26.50 2.51 -1.73
N SER A 29 -26.18 1.57 -2.61
CA SER A 29 -26.92 1.34 -3.86
C SER A 29 -28.38 0.93 -3.64
N LYS A 30 -28.62 0.05 -2.66
CA LYS A 30 -29.96 -0.41 -2.29
C LYS A 30 -30.73 0.68 -1.57
N LEU A 31 -30.05 1.58 -0.88
CA LEU A 31 -30.67 2.73 -0.22
C LEU A 31 -31.35 3.64 -1.23
N GLU A 32 -30.69 3.91 -2.36
CA GLU A 32 -31.25 4.69 -3.47
C GLU A 32 -32.46 4.00 -4.12
N GLU A 33 -32.42 2.65 -4.24
CA GLU A 33 -33.55 1.87 -4.78
C GLU A 33 -34.77 1.86 -3.84
N VAL A 34 -34.51 1.72 -2.54
CA VAL A 34 -35.54 1.55 -1.52
C VAL A 34 -36.20 2.88 -1.17
N LEU A 35 -35.44 3.98 -1.26
CA LEU A 35 -35.88 5.34 -0.98
C LEU A 35 -36.27 6.12 -2.25
N ASP A 36 -37.07 5.49 -3.11
CA ASP A 36 -37.67 6.21 -4.23
C ASP A 36 -38.67 7.28 -3.75
N ARG A 37 -38.76 8.38 -4.51
CA ARG A 37 -39.61 9.54 -4.18
C ARG A 37 -41.05 9.14 -3.84
N LYS A 38 -41.64 8.22 -4.60
CA LYS A 38 -43.04 7.79 -4.45
C LYS A 38 -43.26 7.03 -3.15
N ARG A 39 -42.30 6.20 -2.73
CA ARG A 39 -42.35 5.44 -1.48
C ARG A 39 -42.13 6.33 -0.27
N ILE A 40 -41.23 7.31 -0.36
CA ILE A 40 -41.05 8.33 0.68
C ILE A 40 -42.35 9.12 0.84
N GLU A 41 -42.93 9.62 -0.25
CA GLU A 41 -44.22 10.33 -0.23
C GLU A 41 -45.34 9.45 0.38
N ALA A 42 -45.49 8.20 -0.05
CA ALA A 42 -46.50 7.29 0.49
C ALA A 42 -46.32 6.98 1.99
N THR A 43 -45.07 6.85 2.44
CA THR A 43 -44.74 6.62 3.86
C THR A 43 -45.06 7.87 4.68
N LEU A 44 -44.69 9.06 4.19
CA LEU A 44 -44.97 10.34 4.84
C LEU A 44 -46.46 10.70 4.87
N GLU A 45 -47.23 10.31 3.85
CA GLU A 45 -48.70 10.47 3.83
C GLU A 45 -49.39 9.52 4.82
N GLY A 46 -48.81 8.35 5.07
CA GLY A 46 -49.28 7.38 6.07
C GLY A 46 -49.03 7.82 7.52
N VAL A 47 -47.98 8.61 7.76
CA VAL A 47 -47.75 9.28 9.05
C VAL A 47 -48.78 10.41 9.17
N ARG A 48 -49.74 10.29 10.09
CA ARG A 48 -50.79 11.30 10.33
C ARG A 48 -50.20 12.60 10.91
N LEU A 49 -49.44 13.34 10.12
CA LEU A 49 -48.99 14.69 10.42
C LEU A 49 -50.23 15.59 10.38
N GLN A 50 -50.76 15.98 11.54
CA GLN A 50 -51.88 16.93 11.63
C GLN A 50 -51.41 18.35 11.25
N LEU A 51 -51.12 18.56 9.97
CA LEU A 51 -50.53 19.80 9.46
C LEU A 51 -51.42 20.48 8.39
N PRO A 52 -51.56 21.82 8.42
CA PRO A 52 -52.15 22.55 7.31
C PRO A 52 -51.25 22.46 6.06
N ALA A 53 -51.85 22.33 4.87
CA ALA A 53 -51.14 22.16 3.58
C ALA A 53 -50.25 20.90 3.47
N GLN A 54 -50.74 19.77 4.01
CA GLN A 54 -50.06 18.47 4.08
C GLN A 54 -49.33 18.04 2.79
N LYS A 55 -49.95 18.17 1.60
CA LYS A 55 -49.32 17.76 0.32
C LYS A 55 -48.05 18.55 -0.04
N GLN A 56 -48.04 19.86 0.22
CA GLN A 56 -46.88 20.72 -0.09
C GLN A 56 -45.74 20.49 0.91
N ILE A 57 -46.07 20.17 2.16
CA ILE A 57 -45.11 19.81 3.21
C ILE A 57 -44.51 18.44 2.94
N VAL A 58 -45.32 17.45 2.55
CA VAL A 58 -44.85 16.11 2.17
C VAL A 58 -43.89 16.20 0.99
N SER A 59 -44.20 16.96 -0.07
CA SER A 59 -43.29 17.13 -1.21
C SER A 59 -41.94 17.73 -0.80
N LYS A 60 -41.94 18.82 -0.02
CA LYS A 60 -40.68 19.45 0.43
C LYS A 60 -39.89 18.55 1.38
N LEU A 61 -40.57 17.76 2.21
CA LEU A 61 -39.95 16.80 3.10
C LEU A 61 -39.35 15.62 2.34
N THR A 62 -40.03 15.16 1.29
CA THR A 62 -39.49 14.15 0.37
C THR A 62 -38.24 14.68 -0.33
N ASP A 63 -38.28 15.89 -0.89
CA ASP A 63 -37.10 16.49 -1.54
C ASP A 63 -35.93 16.57 -0.54
N PHE A 64 -36.19 16.99 0.70
CA PHE A 64 -35.18 17.02 1.77
C PHE A 64 -34.65 15.64 2.17
N VAL A 65 -35.51 14.63 2.27
CA VAL A 65 -35.11 13.25 2.57
C VAL A 65 -34.22 12.70 1.46
N THR A 66 -34.67 12.84 0.21
CA THR A 66 -33.92 12.40 -0.98
C THR A 66 -32.58 13.10 -1.13
N GLU A 67 -32.51 14.41 -0.84
CA GLU A 67 -31.29 15.22 -1.01
C GLU A 67 -30.31 15.14 0.16
N ARG A 68 -30.79 15.01 1.40
CA ARG A 68 -29.97 15.25 2.61
C ARG A 68 -30.10 14.20 3.72
N ALA A 69 -31.11 13.32 3.67
CA ALA A 69 -31.46 12.42 4.78
C ALA A 69 -31.53 10.94 4.44
N SER A 70 -31.28 10.53 3.20
CA SER A 70 -31.55 9.16 2.72
C SER A 70 -31.03 8.06 3.68
N PRO A 71 -29.77 8.07 4.15
CA PRO A 71 -29.29 7.08 5.12
C PRO A 71 -30.09 7.07 6.42
N ILE A 72 -30.39 8.27 6.90
CA ILE A 72 -31.04 8.48 8.18
C ILE A 72 -32.50 8.00 8.08
N PHE A 73 -33.21 8.31 6.99
CA PHE A 73 -34.60 7.92 6.74
C PHE A 73 -34.84 6.40 6.72
N ALA A 74 -33.91 5.62 6.18
CA ALA A 74 -34.03 4.15 6.14
C ALA A 74 -33.82 3.48 7.51
N GLY A 75 -33.15 4.15 8.45
CA GLY A 75 -32.94 3.64 9.81
C GLY A 75 -34.09 3.85 10.79
N PHE A 76 -35.16 4.52 10.36
CA PHE A 76 -36.28 4.80 11.25
C PHE A 76 -37.38 3.75 11.20
N ASP A 77 -37.90 3.48 12.39
CA ASP A 77 -39.21 2.90 12.48
C ASP A 77 -40.28 3.96 12.11
N GLN A 78 -41.25 3.61 11.28
CA GLN A 78 -42.08 4.57 10.53
C GLN A 78 -43.01 5.46 11.39
N GLU A 79 -43.18 5.18 12.69
CA GLU A 79 -43.91 6.05 13.63
C GLU A 79 -43.02 7.14 14.25
N LYS A 80 -41.76 7.16 13.84
CA LYS A 80 -40.67 7.71 14.62
C LYS A 80 -39.62 8.34 13.68
N LEU A 81 -39.97 9.35 12.90
CA LEU A 81 -38.99 10.16 12.14
C LEU A 81 -38.50 11.36 12.99
N PRO A 82 -37.19 11.60 13.19
CA PRO A 82 -36.67 12.74 13.94
C PRO A 82 -36.52 13.96 13.05
N ILE A 83 -37.62 14.30 12.39
CA ILE A 83 -37.72 15.45 11.51
C ILE A 83 -38.51 16.48 12.28
N ARG A 84 -37.82 17.53 12.72
CA ARG A 84 -38.48 18.70 13.30
C ARG A 84 -38.74 19.70 12.18
N TYR A 85 -39.99 20.16 12.06
CA TYR A 85 -40.34 21.25 11.16
C TYR A 85 -40.56 22.53 11.98
N ASN A 86 -40.02 23.65 11.51
CA ASN A 86 -40.30 24.97 12.07
C ASN A 86 -41.00 25.82 11.02
N PHE A 87 -42.20 26.28 11.33
CA PHE A 87 -42.85 27.36 10.58
C PHE A 87 -42.22 28.68 11.01
N ARG A 88 -41.49 29.32 10.10
CA ARG A 88 -40.99 30.69 10.30
C ARG A 88 -42.13 31.69 10.06
N GLN A 89 -42.00 32.89 10.62
CA GLN A 89 -42.98 33.98 10.46
C GLN A 89 -43.16 34.44 8.99
N ASP A 90 -42.22 34.08 8.10
CA ASP A 90 -42.23 34.36 6.66
C ASP A 90 -42.91 33.26 5.82
N ASN A 91 -43.64 32.33 6.45
CA ASN A 91 -44.25 31.16 5.80
C ASN A 91 -43.26 30.20 5.15
N THR A 92 -41.98 30.27 5.49
CA THR A 92 -41.00 29.25 5.10
C THR A 92 -40.97 28.10 6.11
N LEU A 93 -40.66 26.91 5.60
CA LEU A 93 -40.65 25.67 6.38
C LEU A 93 -39.23 25.10 6.35
N ASP A 94 -38.60 25.03 7.52
CA ASP A 94 -37.29 24.40 7.68
C ASP A 94 -37.44 22.98 8.22
N PHE A 95 -36.60 22.08 7.71
CA PHE A 95 -36.46 20.72 8.22
C PHE A 95 -35.07 20.50 8.82
N ILE A 96 -35.01 19.81 9.96
CA ILE A 96 -33.76 19.48 10.65
C ILE A 96 -33.70 17.97 10.90
N ILE A 97 -32.57 17.34 10.58
CA ILE A 97 -32.28 15.92 10.85
C ILE A 97 -31.29 15.83 12.00
N GLY A 98 -31.50 14.89 12.93
CA GLY A 98 -30.49 14.50 13.90
C GLY A 98 -29.27 13.90 13.19
N GLY A 99 -28.22 14.71 13.01
CA GLY A 99 -26.97 14.26 12.40
C GLY A 99 -26.00 15.39 12.03
N ASP A 100 -26.48 16.61 11.82
CA ASP A 100 -25.63 17.73 11.35
C ASP A 100 -25.23 18.73 12.44
N VAL A 101 -25.53 18.44 13.72
CA VAL A 101 -25.27 19.40 14.80
C VAL A 101 -24.83 18.73 16.10
N GLY A 102 -23.76 19.25 16.69
CA GLY A 102 -23.09 18.69 17.87
C GLY A 102 -24.03 18.46 19.06
N GLY A 103 -23.69 17.44 19.86
CA GLY A 103 -24.55 16.76 20.84
C GLY A 103 -25.26 17.57 21.95
N ARG A 104 -25.20 18.90 21.98
CA ARG A 104 -26.07 19.73 22.85
C ARG A 104 -27.36 20.18 22.17
N GLU A 105 -27.43 20.18 20.84
CA GLU A 105 -28.62 20.63 20.09
C GLU A 105 -29.54 19.47 19.67
N ILE A 106 -28.99 18.25 19.56
CA ILE A 106 -29.74 16.98 19.38
C ILE A 106 -30.83 16.86 20.45
N ASP A 107 -30.47 17.09 21.69
CA ASP A 107 -31.37 16.96 22.85
C ASP A 107 -32.55 17.95 22.81
N ALA A 108 -32.41 19.09 22.13
CA ALA A 108 -33.49 20.05 21.93
C ALA A 108 -34.39 19.67 20.75
N MET A 109 -33.86 19.01 19.71
CA MET A 109 -34.58 18.63 18.49
C MET A 109 -35.55 17.46 18.68
N PHE A 110 -35.20 16.49 19.53
CA PHE A 110 -36.02 15.31 19.79
C PHE A 110 -37.05 15.48 20.93
N ARG A 111 -37.01 16.62 21.66
CA ARG A 111 -37.88 16.89 22.84
C ARG A 111 -38.94 17.98 22.63
N GLY A 112 -39.43 18.13 21.39
CA GLY A 112 -40.52 19.05 21.04
C GLY A 112 -41.91 18.44 21.23
N LYS A 113 -42.90 19.24 21.65
CA LYS A 113 -44.32 18.82 21.67
C LYS A 113 -44.74 18.36 20.26
N GLY A 114 -45.21 17.11 20.14
CA GLY A 114 -45.70 16.52 18.88
C GLY A 114 -44.82 15.45 18.23
N LEU A 115 -43.68 15.08 18.84
CA LEU A 115 -42.85 13.95 18.41
C LEU A 115 -43.14 12.70 19.28
N MET A 116 -43.16 11.50 18.66
CA MET A 116 -43.48 10.22 19.32
C MET A 116 -42.27 9.48 19.94
N TRP A 117 -41.14 10.17 20.14
CA TRP A 117 -39.92 9.57 20.69
C TRP A 117 -39.79 9.88 22.18
N ASP A 118 -39.62 8.84 23.00
CA ASP A 118 -39.12 9.00 24.36
C ASP A 118 -37.57 9.06 24.37
N GLU A 119 -36.99 9.39 25.53
CA GLU A 119 -35.53 9.51 25.68
C GLU A 119 -34.78 8.22 25.32
N ARG A 120 -35.41 7.05 25.52
CA ARG A 120 -34.81 5.74 25.21
C ARG A 120 -34.77 5.50 23.71
N ASP A 121 -35.81 5.91 22.98
CA ASP A 121 -35.83 5.81 21.52
C ASP A 121 -34.67 6.60 20.91
N VAL A 122 -34.45 7.84 21.39
CA VAL A 122 -33.37 8.72 20.92
C VAL A 122 -32.03 8.08 21.21
N GLU A 123 -31.88 7.55 22.42
CA GLU A 123 -30.67 6.89 22.86
C GLU A 123 -30.36 5.64 22.02
N GLU A 124 -31.34 4.77 21.76
CA GLU A 124 -31.21 3.57 20.93
C GLU A 124 -30.83 3.91 19.49
N PHE A 125 -31.46 4.91 18.89
CA PHE A 125 -31.12 5.32 17.53
C PHE A 125 -29.72 5.90 17.43
N CYS A 126 -29.40 6.83 18.34
CA CYS A 126 -28.11 7.50 18.34
C CYS A 126 -26.96 6.53 18.67
N LYS A 127 -27.20 5.53 19.52
CA LYS A 127 -26.16 4.56 19.90
C LYS A 127 -26.03 3.43 18.89
N ASP A 128 -27.14 2.95 18.31
CA ASP A 128 -27.16 1.68 17.59
C ASP A 128 -27.68 1.81 16.15
N ARG A 129 -28.93 2.24 15.95
CA ARG A 129 -29.60 2.10 14.64
C ARG A 129 -29.05 2.99 13.52
N GLN A 130 -28.60 4.21 13.83
CA GLN A 130 -28.10 5.12 12.79
C GLN A 130 -26.91 4.53 12.01
N TRP A 131 -26.07 3.75 12.70
CA TRP A 131 -24.80 3.27 12.15
C TRP A 131 -24.98 2.22 11.07
N GLU A 132 -26.12 1.53 11.06
CA GLU A 132 -26.48 0.53 10.06
C GLU A 132 -26.62 1.17 8.67
N PHE A 133 -27.02 2.44 8.59
CA PHE A 133 -27.29 3.10 7.31
C PHE A 133 -26.18 4.06 6.88
N THR A 134 -25.24 4.36 7.76
CA THR A 134 -24.12 5.28 7.50
C THR A 134 -22.83 4.56 7.14
N ALA A 135 -22.90 3.35 6.56
CA ALA A 135 -21.71 2.62 6.16
C ALA A 135 -20.89 3.43 5.13
N PRO A 136 -19.59 3.65 5.37
CA PRO A 136 -18.78 4.53 4.55
C PRO A 136 -18.54 3.94 3.15
N THR A 137 -18.31 4.82 2.18
CA THR A 137 -17.86 4.45 0.83
C THR A 137 -16.46 5.00 0.60
N PHE A 138 -15.52 4.15 0.20
CA PHE A 138 -14.14 4.52 -0.08
C PHE A 138 -13.97 4.95 -1.53
N GLN A 139 -13.52 6.18 -1.75
CA GLN A 139 -13.46 6.83 -3.06
C GLN A 139 -12.02 7.09 -3.52
N LYS A 140 -11.77 7.11 -4.84
CA LYS A 140 -10.43 7.39 -5.39
C LYS A 140 -9.86 8.73 -4.99
N ALA A 141 -10.70 9.76 -5.05
CA ALA A 141 -10.28 11.12 -4.79
C ALA A 141 -9.93 11.37 -3.32
N ARG A 142 -10.39 10.51 -2.40
CA ARG A 142 -10.26 10.72 -0.95
C ARG A 142 -9.47 9.59 -0.30
N PHE A 143 -8.33 9.95 0.28
CA PHE A 143 -7.47 9.01 0.99
C PHE A 143 -7.76 8.91 2.49
N ARG A 144 -8.07 10.03 3.16
CA ARG A 144 -8.18 10.10 4.63
C ARG A 144 -9.63 10.16 5.11
N TYR A 145 -9.94 9.36 6.13
CA TYR A 145 -11.26 9.28 6.74
C TYR A 145 -11.16 9.28 8.27
N ASP A 146 -12.20 9.80 8.92
CA ASP A 146 -12.35 9.80 10.37
C ASP A 146 -13.76 9.34 10.69
N PHE A 147 -13.88 8.21 11.38
CA PHE A 147 -15.14 7.53 11.65
C PHE A 147 -15.41 7.51 13.15
N ALA A 148 -16.67 7.70 13.50
CA ALA A 148 -17.13 7.50 14.86
C ALA A 148 -16.98 6.03 15.26
N ALA A 149 -16.78 5.76 16.56
CA ALA A 149 -16.61 4.40 17.06
C ALA A 149 -17.83 3.48 16.78
N GLY A 150 -19.01 4.09 16.61
CA GLY A 150 -20.25 3.40 16.28
C GLY A 150 -20.35 2.94 14.82
N THR A 151 -19.57 3.51 13.89
CA THR A 151 -19.70 3.28 12.44
C THR A 151 -19.63 1.79 12.08
N ALA A 152 -20.64 1.30 11.35
CA ALA A 152 -20.61 -0.03 10.76
C ALA A 152 -19.73 0.00 9.49
N LEU A 153 -18.65 -0.77 9.49
CA LEU A 153 -17.77 -0.87 8.34
C LEU A 153 -18.32 -1.92 7.36
N PRO A 154 -18.23 -1.68 6.03
CA PRO A 154 -18.88 -2.50 5.00
C PRO A 154 -18.11 -3.80 4.69
N PHE A 155 -17.60 -4.50 5.71
CA PHE A 155 -16.82 -5.73 5.54
C PHE A 155 -17.69 -6.99 5.64
N THR A 156 -17.84 -7.74 4.54
CA THR A 156 -18.81 -8.85 4.43
C THR A 156 -18.31 -10.19 4.95
N THR A 157 -17.01 -10.31 5.25
CA THR A 157 -16.44 -11.52 5.87
C THR A 157 -15.67 -11.17 7.14
N PRO A 158 -15.60 -12.10 8.12
CA PRO A 158 -14.67 -11.96 9.24
C PRO A 158 -13.23 -11.76 8.73
N PRO A 159 -12.43 -10.91 9.40
CA PRO A 159 -11.02 -10.75 9.07
C PRO A 159 -10.24 -12.06 9.23
N GLU A 160 -9.39 -12.37 8.25
CA GLU A 160 -8.43 -13.49 8.28
C GLU A 160 -7.03 -12.91 8.52
N GLU A 161 -6.33 -13.31 9.59
CA GLU A 161 -5.00 -12.77 9.87
C GLU A 161 -3.99 -13.24 8.82
N LEU A 162 -3.36 -12.28 8.13
CA LEU A 162 -2.27 -12.54 7.18
C LEU A 162 -0.91 -12.45 7.85
N GLY A 163 -0.81 -11.66 8.92
CA GLY A 163 0.39 -11.58 9.74
C GLY A 163 0.36 -10.41 10.73
N SER A 164 1.21 -10.48 11.73
CA SER A 164 1.39 -9.44 12.74
C SER A 164 2.88 -9.18 12.99
N GLY A 165 3.25 -7.92 13.17
CA GLY A 165 4.65 -7.53 13.34
C GLY A 165 4.85 -6.09 13.80
N GLY A 166 6.09 -5.61 13.72
CA GLY A 166 6.47 -4.27 14.19
C GLY A 166 5.83 -3.10 13.43
N SER A 167 5.14 -3.37 12.32
CA SER A 167 4.36 -2.40 11.53
C SER A 167 2.85 -2.47 11.80
N GLY A 168 2.39 -3.38 12.66
CA GLY A 168 0.99 -3.61 12.99
C GLY A 168 0.50 -5.01 12.62
N ARG A 169 -0.82 -5.20 12.69
CA ARG A 169 -1.53 -6.42 12.28
C ARG A 169 -2.13 -6.22 10.90
N VAL A 170 -1.91 -7.17 9.99
CA VAL A 170 -2.45 -7.17 8.63
C VAL A 170 -3.44 -8.33 8.50
N GLU A 171 -4.63 -8.02 8.01
CA GLU A 171 -5.72 -8.95 7.85
C GLU A 171 -6.29 -8.86 6.45
N LYS A 172 -6.78 -9.99 5.95
CA LYS A 172 -7.56 -10.07 4.73
C LYS A 172 -9.02 -9.85 5.08
N VAL A 173 -9.66 -8.92 4.38
CA VAL A 173 -11.08 -8.59 4.55
C VAL A 173 -11.76 -8.51 3.19
N THR A 174 -13.03 -8.90 3.15
CA THR A 174 -13.88 -8.69 1.97
C THR A 174 -14.72 -7.46 2.20
N ILE A 175 -14.71 -6.51 1.28
CA ILE A 175 -15.51 -5.27 1.36
C ILE A 175 -16.65 -5.33 0.36
N HIS A 176 -17.84 -4.89 0.77
CA HIS A 176 -18.99 -4.82 -0.10
C HIS A 176 -18.72 -3.90 -1.30
N ARG A 177 -19.02 -4.39 -2.51
CA ARG A 177 -18.67 -3.71 -3.77
C ARG A 177 -19.17 -2.26 -3.87
N ASP A 178 -20.38 -2.00 -3.37
CA ASP A 178 -21.01 -0.66 -3.49
C ASP A 178 -20.36 0.38 -2.57
N HIS A 179 -19.53 -0.06 -1.63
CA HIS A 179 -18.82 0.79 -0.68
C HIS A 179 -17.36 1.02 -1.07
N ILE A 180 -16.98 0.68 -2.31
CA ILE A 180 -15.64 0.96 -2.80
C ILE A 180 -15.65 1.30 -4.27
N ASP A 181 -14.96 2.39 -4.60
CA ASP A 181 -14.79 2.82 -5.97
C ASP A 181 -13.92 1.80 -6.73
N HIS A 182 -14.55 1.03 -7.63
CA HIS A 182 -13.87 0.01 -8.41
C HIS A 182 -12.78 0.56 -9.35
N THR A 183 -12.74 1.87 -9.60
CA THR A 183 -11.63 2.50 -10.35
C THR A 183 -10.36 2.69 -9.51
N THR A 184 -10.48 2.55 -8.18
CA THR A 184 -9.35 2.62 -7.23
C THR A 184 -8.66 1.32 -7.03
N LEU A 185 -9.38 0.23 -7.28
CA LEU A 185 -8.89 -1.07 -6.94
C LEU A 185 -8.46 -1.80 -8.21
N PRO A 186 -7.25 -2.35 -8.22
CA PRO A 186 -6.85 -3.36 -9.18
C PRO A 186 -7.63 -4.67 -8.90
N LEU A 187 -8.95 -4.69 -9.07
CA LEU A 187 -9.73 -5.88 -8.74
C LEU A 187 -9.88 -6.81 -9.92
N CYS A 188 -9.01 -7.81 -9.88
CA CYS A 188 -9.44 -9.19 -9.89
C CYS A 188 -10.75 -9.37 -9.11
N GLN A 189 -11.85 -9.55 -9.83
CA GLN A 189 -12.68 -10.75 -9.76
C GLN A 189 -13.89 -10.49 -10.67
N ARG A 190 -13.71 -10.67 -11.97
CA ARG A 190 -14.82 -11.20 -12.76
C ARG A 190 -14.82 -12.69 -12.47
N SER A 191 -15.92 -13.22 -11.95
CA SER A 191 -16.10 -14.67 -12.02
C SER A 191 -16.02 -15.09 -13.49
N SER A 192 -15.64 -16.34 -13.76
CA SER A 192 -15.68 -16.93 -15.11
C SER A 192 -17.05 -16.81 -15.78
N LEU A 193 -18.08 -16.48 -14.99
CA LEU A 193 -19.49 -16.31 -15.35
C LEU A 193 -19.93 -14.84 -15.44
N GLY A 194 -19.03 -13.87 -15.27
CA GLY A 194 -19.35 -12.44 -15.35
C GLY A 194 -20.09 -11.86 -14.13
N GLU A 195 -20.22 -12.62 -13.05
CA GLU A 195 -20.77 -12.13 -11.80
C GLU A 195 -19.77 -11.18 -11.13
N LYS A 196 -20.25 -10.00 -10.77
CA LYS A 196 -19.54 -9.07 -9.90
C LYS A 196 -19.47 -9.76 -8.52
N THR A 197 -18.29 -9.90 -7.93
CA THR A 197 -18.11 -10.38 -6.54
C THR A 197 -17.65 -9.24 -5.65
N ASP A 198 -17.77 -9.43 -4.33
CA ASP A 198 -17.26 -8.46 -3.38
C ASP A 198 -15.73 -8.55 -3.31
N PRO A 199 -15.04 -7.41 -3.40
CA PRO A 199 -13.58 -7.42 -3.46
C PRO A 199 -12.89 -7.78 -2.15
N VAL A 200 -11.76 -8.47 -2.30
CA VAL A 200 -10.86 -8.82 -1.21
C VAL A 200 -9.72 -7.80 -1.15
N ILE A 201 -9.45 -7.29 0.04
CA ILE A 201 -8.42 -6.29 0.31
C ILE A 201 -7.63 -6.63 1.58
N ALA A 202 -6.49 -5.97 1.78
CA ALA A 202 -5.70 -6.07 2.99
C ALA A 202 -5.97 -4.87 3.91
N LEU A 203 -6.29 -5.13 5.18
CA LEU A 203 -6.47 -4.17 6.25
C LEU A 203 -5.28 -4.23 7.19
N LYS A 204 -4.49 -3.16 7.24
CA LYS A 204 -3.41 -2.98 8.21
C LYS A 204 -3.89 -2.11 9.36
N THR A 205 -3.82 -2.62 10.59
CA THR A 205 -4.13 -1.87 11.81
C THR A 205 -2.85 -1.65 12.60
N LEU A 206 -2.53 -0.38 12.90
CA LEU A 206 -1.38 -0.05 13.72
C LEU A 206 -1.60 -0.51 15.17
N GLN A 207 -0.60 -1.18 15.72
CA GLN A 207 -0.61 -1.74 17.07
C GLN A 207 0.63 -1.30 17.86
N GLY A 208 0.57 -1.44 19.19
CA GLY A 208 1.66 -1.04 20.09
C GLY A 208 1.77 0.48 20.28
N GLY A 209 2.78 0.87 21.07
CA GLY A 209 3.08 2.26 21.41
C GLY A 209 2.05 2.94 22.31
N THR A 210 2.39 4.15 22.79
CA THR A 210 1.40 5.05 23.38
C THR A 210 0.42 5.55 22.30
N PRO A 211 -0.79 6.01 22.66
CA PRO A 211 -1.70 6.64 21.71
C PRO A 211 -1.04 7.76 20.89
N GLU A 212 -0.21 8.59 21.53
CA GLU A 212 0.50 9.69 20.88
C GLU A 212 1.57 9.21 19.90
N ASP A 213 2.30 8.14 20.23
CA ASP A 213 3.27 7.53 19.32
C ASP A 213 2.57 6.90 18.11
N ARG A 214 1.41 6.28 18.33
CA ARG A 214 0.60 5.68 17.27
C ARG A 214 0.04 6.73 16.33
N GLU A 215 -0.48 7.84 16.85
CA GLU A 215 -0.95 8.97 16.04
C GLU A 215 0.18 9.52 15.16
N LYS A 216 1.37 9.74 15.74
CA LYS A 216 2.55 10.20 14.98
C LYS A 216 2.98 9.21 13.90
N ALA A 217 2.96 7.92 14.21
CA ALA A 217 3.28 6.86 13.25
C ALA A 217 2.24 6.81 12.12
N ALA A 218 0.96 6.85 12.45
CA ALA A 218 -0.15 6.87 11.51
C ALA A 218 -0.06 8.09 10.58
N GLU A 219 0.16 9.28 11.14
CA GLU A 219 0.22 10.51 10.36
C GLU A 219 1.41 10.50 9.39
N LYS A 220 2.55 9.97 9.83
CA LYS A 220 3.73 9.81 8.98
C LYS A 220 3.48 8.80 7.85
N GLU A 221 2.93 7.64 8.17
CA GLU A 221 2.63 6.61 7.19
C GLU A 221 1.57 7.09 6.18
N ALA A 222 0.52 7.76 6.66
CA ALA A 222 -0.50 8.37 5.82
C ALA A 222 0.09 9.41 4.87
N ARG A 223 0.98 10.31 5.34
CA ARG A 223 1.66 11.28 4.46
C ARG A 223 2.49 10.61 3.37
N ASN A 224 3.25 9.58 3.74
CA ASN A 224 4.08 8.86 2.77
C ASN A 224 3.22 8.13 1.73
N LEU A 225 2.19 7.41 2.17
CA LEU A 225 1.28 6.68 1.27
C LEU A 225 0.49 7.63 0.38
N GLU A 226 0.07 8.78 0.89
CA GLU A 226 -0.61 9.82 0.12
C GLU A 226 0.30 10.44 -0.95
N ALA A 227 1.60 10.58 -0.68
CA ALA A 227 2.58 10.98 -1.68
C ALA A 227 2.81 9.88 -2.72
N VAL A 228 2.97 8.62 -2.29
CA VAL A 228 3.19 7.46 -3.18
C VAL A 228 1.99 7.21 -4.10
N ARG A 229 0.77 7.51 -3.66
CA ARG A 229 -0.44 7.47 -4.50
C ARG A 229 -0.39 8.42 -5.70
N LYS A 230 0.44 9.47 -5.66
CA LYS A 230 0.60 10.46 -6.74
C LYS A 230 1.76 10.15 -7.68
N LEU A 231 2.53 9.12 -7.38
CA LEU A 231 3.62 8.65 -8.22
C LEU A 231 3.07 7.80 -9.37
N GLU A 232 3.76 7.78 -10.50
CA GLU A 232 3.30 7.08 -11.71
C GLU A 232 3.64 5.59 -11.65
N SER A 233 4.72 5.21 -10.95
CA SER A 233 5.13 3.81 -10.85
C SER A 233 4.03 2.87 -10.35
N ASP A 234 3.80 1.83 -11.16
CA ASP A 234 2.97 0.65 -10.84
C ASP A 234 3.70 -0.34 -9.91
N ASN A 235 5.01 -0.21 -9.71
CA ASN A 235 5.82 -1.07 -8.85
C ASN A 235 5.92 -0.51 -7.41
N LEU A 236 5.07 0.47 -7.06
CA LEU A 236 4.88 1.00 -5.70
C LEU A 236 3.46 0.74 -5.20
N ILE A 237 3.30 0.31 -3.94
CA ILE A 237 1.98 0.05 -3.37
C ILE A 237 1.13 1.33 -3.33
N LYS A 238 -0.07 1.26 -3.91
CA LYS A 238 -1.06 2.33 -3.84
C LYS A 238 -2.08 1.97 -2.77
N ALA A 239 -1.92 2.53 -1.57
CA ALA A 239 -2.90 2.37 -0.51
C ALA A 239 -4.27 2.87 -0.98
N ILE A 240 -5.34 2.18 -0.64
CA ILE A 240 -6.73 2.51 -1.00
C ILE A 240 -7.20 3.70 -0.15
N ALA A 241 -7.08 3.57 1.17
CA ALA A 241 -7.56 4.53 2.14
C ALA A 241 -6.80 4.41 3.47
N TYR A 242 -6.82 5.49 4.23
CA TYR A 242 -6.47 5.56 5.63
C TYR A 242 -7.71 6.03 6.41
N TYR A 243 -8.06 5.33 7.48
CA TYR A 243 -9.13 5.76 8.36
C TYR A 243 -8.78 5.62 9.84
N ARG A 244 -9.31 6.55 10.63
CA ARG A 244 -9.34 6.45 12.08
C ARG A 244 -10.73 6.00 12.52
N ILE A 245 -10.80 5.01 13.40
CA ILE A 245 -12.06 4.60 14.05
C ILE A 245 -11.80 4.39 15.54
N GLY A 246 -12.45 5.21 16.38
CA GLY A 246 -12.10 5.27 17.80
C GLY A 246 -10.62 5.62 18.03
N LYS A 247 -9.86 4.67 18.60
CA LYS A 247 -8.41 4.78 18.86
C LYS A 247 -7.54 3.99 17.87
N SER A 248 -8.16 3.41 16.86
CA SER A 248 -7.50 2.55 15.88
C SER A 248 -7.17 3.35 14.62
N HIS A 249 -5.96 3.15 14.11
CA HIS A 249 -5.48 3.69 12.85
C HIS A 249 -5.35 2.54 11.86
N CYS A 250 -6.06 2.65 10.75
CA CYS A 250 -6.24 1.57 9.80
C CYS A 250 -5.93 2.04 8.38
N PHE A 251 -5.27 1.18 7.62
CA PHE A 251 -4.92 1.41 6.22
C PHE A 251 -5.45 0.25 5.38
N LEU A 252 -6.10 0.58 4.27
CA LEU A 252 -6.59 -0.37 3.30
C LEU A 252 -5.62 -0.43 2.12
N PHE A 253 -5.29 -1.64 1.69
CA PHE A 253 -4.39 -1.90 0.56
C PHE A 253 -5.00 -2.94 -0.39
N PRO A 254 -4.64 -2.90 -1.68
CA PRO A 254 -4.87 -4.04 -2.56
C PRO A 254 -4.23 -5.30 -1.99
N ILE A 255 -4.89 -6.44 -2.14
CA ILE A 255 -4.32 -7.72 -1.70
C ILE A 255 -3.39 -8.28 -2.79
N ALA A 256 -2.21 -8.77 -2.39
CA ALA A 256 -1.30 -9.45 -3.29
C ALA A 256 -1.60 -10.95 -3.31
N GLU A 257 -2.13 -11.45 -4.42
CA GLU A 257 -2.62 -12.83 -4.53
C GLU A 257 -1.51 -13.88 -4.40
N ASN A 258 -0.28 -13.51 -4.77
CA ASN A 258 0.88 -14.39 -4.71
C ASN A 258 1.80 -14.08 -3.51
N GLY A 259 1.29 -13.37 -2.50
CA GLY A 259 2.03 -13.04 -1.29
C GLY A 259 3.22 -12.09 -1.53
N ASN A 260 4.30 -12.28 -0.77
CA ASN A 260 5.55 -11.53 -0.94
C ASN A 260 6.58 -12.30 -1.77
N LEU A 261 7.69 -11.65 -2.13
CA LEU A 261 8.71 -12.20 -3.02
C LEU A 261 9.35 -13.49 -2.48
N TRP A 262 9.51 -13.59 -1.15
CA TRP A 262 10.00 -14.83 -0.53
C TRP A 262 9.02 -16.00 -0.74
N HIS A 263 7.73 -15.80 -0.49
CA HIS A 263 6.70 -16.81 -0.74
C HIS A 263 6.62 -17.16 -2.23
N PHE A 264 6.74 -16.18 -3.11
CA PHE A 264 6.78 -16.37 -4.56
C PHE A 264 7.95 -17.27 -4.99
N TRP A 265 9.14 -17.09 -4.42
CA TRP A 265 10.30 -17.94 -4.69
C TRP A 265 10.10 -19.37 -4.18
N ALA A 266 9.53 -19.52 -2.97
CA ALA A 266 9.29 -20.81 -2.33
C ALA A 266 8.19 -21.63 -3.04
N ALA A 267 7.12 -20.98 -3.52
CA ALA A 267 5.99 -21.66 -4.14
C ALA A 267 6.37 -22.40 -5.44
N ARG A 268 7.44 -21.97 -6.13
CA ARG A 268 7.88 -22.55 -7.42
C ARG A 268 8.73 -23.81 -7.32
N ILE A 269 8.94 -24.34 -6.12
CA ILE A 269 9.48 -25.70 -5.94
C ILE A 269 8.56 -26.70 -6.65
N LYS A 270 7.24 -26.55 -6.47
CA LYS A 270 6.24 -27.44 -7.07
C LYS A 270 6.21 -27.37 -8.60
N GLU A 271 6.33 -26.16 -9.19
CA GLU A 271 6.39 -25.98 -10.64
C GLU A 271 7.59 -26.70 -11.29
N LYS A 272 8.72 -26.78 -10.56
CA LYS A 272 9.91 -27.54 -10.98
C LYS A 272 9.66 -29.04 -10.91
N GLU A 273 9.06 -29.52 -9.83
CA GLU A 273 8.74 -30.93 -9.62
C GLU A 273 7.72 -31.46 -10.65
N GLU A 274 6.78 -30.61 -11.07
CA GLU A 274 5.74 -30.95 -12.06
C GLU A 274 6.20 -30.78 -13.53
N GLY A 275 7.46 -30.40 -13.79
CA GLY A 275 8.00 -30.26 -15.14
C GLY A 275 7.47 -29.07 -15.94
N GLN A 276 6.76 -28.13 -15.29
CA GLN A 276 6.12 -26.96 -15.92
C GLN A 276 6.95 -25.68 -15.79
N SER A 277 8.20 -25.80 -15.35
CA SER A 277 9.09 -24.66 -15.11
C SER A 277 9.61 -24.06 -16.41
N HIS A 278 8.96 -22.99 -16.86
CA HIS A 278 9.43 -22.09 -17.93
C HIS A 278 10.57 -21.16 -17.45
N ARG A 279 11.08 -21.36 -16.22
CA ARG A 279 12.12 -20.53 -15.62
C ARG A 279 13.39 -20.61 -16.46
N GLY A 280 13.76 -19.48 -17.05
CA GLY A 280 14.97 -19.35 -17.84
C GLY A 280 14.78 -19.40 -19.34
N ASP A 281 13.55 -19.52 -19.86
CA ASP A 281 13.30 -19.15 -21.26
C ASP A 281 13.42 -17.62 -21.45
N ASN A 282 13.54 -17.17 -22.70
CA ASN A 282 13.75 -15.74 -22.96
C ASN A 282 12.60 -14.86 -22.46
N ASN A 283 11.37 -15.33 -22.61
CA ASN A 283 10.15 -14.63 -22.20
C ASN A 283 10.16 -14.38 -20.68
N PHE A 284 10.47 -15.42 -19.91
CA PHE A 284 10.66 -15.37 -18.47
C PHE A 284 11.79 -14.40 -18.08
N LEU A 285 12.91 -14.40 -18.81
CA LEU A 285 14.00 -13.45 -18.54
C LEU A 285 13.61 -12.01 -18.83
N VAL A 286 12.90 -11.75 -19.94
CA VAL A 286 12.36 -10.41 -20.24
C VAL A 286 11.42 -9.98 -19.12
N TRP A 287 10.55 -10.88 -18.64
CA TRP A 287 9.69 -10.61 -17.50
C TRP A 287 10.50 -10.27 -16.23
N VAL A 288 11.47 -11.10 -15.84
CA VAL A 288 12.31 -10.87 -14.65
C VAL A 288 12.94 -9.49 -14.71
N PHE A 289 13.66 -9.18 -15.79
CA PHE A 289 14.39 -7.92 -15.90
C PHE A 289 13.45 -6.72 -16.04
N THR A 290 12.26 -6.89 -16.62
CA THR A 290 11.20 -5.87 -16.56
C THR A 290 10.79 -5.55 -15.12
N GLN A 291 10.63 -6.57 -14.27
CA GLN A 291 10.33 -6.35 -12.85
C GLN A 291 11.50 -5.67 -12.12
N LEU A 292 12.75 -6.07 -12.39
CA LEU A 292 13.93 -5.46 -11.76
C LEU A 292 14.07 -3.97 -12.13
N VAL A 293 13.83 -3.63 -13.39
CA VAL A 293 13.77 -2.24 -13.86
C VAL A 293 12.65 -1.48 -13.15
N GLY A 294 11.45 -2.06 -13.05
CA GLY A 294 10.32 -1.43 -12.35
C GLY A 294 10.58 -1.17 -10.86
N LEU A 295 11.26 -2.08 -10.16
CA LEU A 295 11.69 -1.88 -8.78
C LEU A 295 12.73 -0.75 -8.66
N ALA A 296 13.69 -0.68 -9.58
CA ALA A 296 14.70 0.37 -9.61
C ALA A 296 14.08 1.74 -9.95
N ASP A 297 13.16 1.79 -10.91
CA ASP A 297 12.46 3.01 -11.32
C ASP A 297 11.56 3.55 -10.20
N SER A 298 10.89 2.65 -9.47
CA SER A 298 10.15 3.01 -8.25
C SER A 298 11.02 3.71 -7.20
N LEU A 299 12.27 3.27 -7.05
CA LEU A 299 13.22 3.94 -6.17
C LEU A 299 13.64 5.29 -6.73
N VAL A 300 13.79 5.44 -8.05
CA VAL A 300 14.05 6.74 -8.69
C VAL A 300 12.94 7.74 -8.35
N GLU A 301 11.67 7.34 -8.50
CA GLU A 301 10.52 8.18 -8.17
C GLU A 301 10.45 8.52 -6.68
N LEU A 302 10.58 7.53 -5.79
CA LEU A 302 10.61 7.77 -4.34
C LEU A 302 11.73 8.74 -3.94
N HIS A 303 12.91 8.57 -4.55
CA HIS A 303 14.11 9.36 -4.31
C HIS A 303 14.10 10.71 -5.03
N GLY A 304 13.08 11.02 -5.83
CA GLY A 304 12.93 12.31 -6.51
C GLY A 304 12.95 13.50 -5.54
N GLU A 305 13.05 14.72 -6.06
CA GLU A 305 12.99 15.94 -5.21
C GLU A 305 11.70 16.03 -4.41
N VAL A 306 10.61 15.57 -5.02
CA VAL A 306 9.31 15.35 -4.38
C VAL A 306 8.90 13.92 -4.74
N PRO A 307 8.65 13.03 -3.77
CA PRO A 307 8.47 13.30 -2.33
C PRO A 307 9.75 13.21 -1.48
N ASN A 308 10.90 12.87 -2.07
CA ASN A 308 12.18 12.66 -1.36
C ASN A 308 12.06 11.67 -0.19
N ILE A 309 11.39 10.54 -0.45
CA ILE A 309 11.18 9.47 0.52
C ILE A 309 12.29 8.44 0.35
N ARG A 310 12.93 8.08 1.47
CA ARG A 310 13.76 6.89 1.58
C ARG A 310 12.91 5.76 2.15
N HIS A 311 12.98 4.58 1.56
CA HIS A 311 12.25 3.41 2.06
C HIS A 311 12.82 2.94 3.40
N GLY A 312 14.12 2.60 3.45
CA GLY A 312 14.85 2.29 4.68
C GLY A 312 14.57 0.94 5.35
N ASP A 313 13.84 0.04 4.67
CA ASP A 313 13.53 -1.33 5.15
C ASP A 313 13.21 -2.24 3.94
N LEU A 314 13.94 -2.09 2.84
CA LEU A 314 13.74 -2.96 1.68
C LEU A 314 14.26 -4.37 1.98
N LYS A 315 13.40 -5.35 1.71
CA LYS A 315 13.66 -6.79 1.88
C LYS A 315 12.63 -7.58 1.04
N PRO A 316 12.86 -8.88 0.75
CA PRO A 316 11.93 -9.69 -0.02
C PRO A 316 10.49 -9.70 0.55
N GLU A 317 10.35 -9.63 1.88
CA GLU A 317 9.04 -9.59 2.54
C GLU A 317 8.26 -8.29 2.28
N ASN A 318 8.96 -7.22 1.90
CA ASN A 318 8.39 -5.91 1.56
C ASN A 318 8.27 -5.71 0.03
N ILE A 319 8.39 -6.78 -0.77
CA ILE A 319 8.07 -6.79 -2.20
C ILE A 319 6.92 -7.76 -2.41
N LEU A 320 5.75 -7.25 -2.77
CA LEU A 320 4.52 -8.01 -2.98
C LEU A 320 4.38 -8.46 -4.44
N CYS A 321 3.79 -9.64 -4.65
CA CYS A 321 3.60 -10.25 -5.97
C CYS A 321 2.11 -10.21 -6.34
N PHE A 322 1.74 -9.30 -7.24
CA PHE A 322 0.37 -9.14 -7.73
C PHE A 322 0.18 -9.87 -9.05
N GLN A 323 -0.97 -10.51 -9.27
CA GLN A 323 -1.27 -11.07 -10.59
C GLN A 323 -1.47 -9.94 -11.63
N ASP A 324 -0.77 -9.97 -12.76
CA ASP A 324 -0.97 -9.08 -13.91
C ASP A 324 -2.16 -9.55 -14.76
N GLY A 325 -2.92 -8.62 -15.35
CA GLY A 325 -4.22 -8.90 -15.99
C GLY A 325 -5.45 -8.87 -15.06
N SER A 326 -5.23 -8.66 -13.77
CA SER A 326 -6.23 -8.28 -12.76
C SER A 326 -6.75 -6.85 -12.90
N CYS A 327 -5.97 -5.99 -13.57
CA CYS A 327 -6.25 -4.58 -13.79
C CYS A 327 -6.56 -4.37 -15.27
N ALA A 328 -7.83 -4.16 -15.61
CA ALA A 328 -8.24 -3.86 -16.99
C ALA A 328 -7.76 -2.50 -17.52
N VAL A 329 -6.97 -1.72 -16.75
CA VAL A 329 -6.49 -0.40 -17.16
C VAL A 329 -5.28 -0.48 -18.10
N THR A 330 -4.53 -1.59 -18.12
CA THR A 330 -3.35 -1.74 -19.00
C THR A 330 -3.24 -3.15 -19.58
N ARG A 331 -4.24 -3.58 -20.36
CA ARG A 331 -3.98 -4.57 -21.42
C ARG A 331 -3.26 -3.86 -22.55
N ASP A 332 -1.99 -3.56 -22.32
CA ASP A 332 -1.08 -3.24 -23.39
C ASP A 332 -0.64 -4.57 -24.03
N ALA A 333 -0.96 -4.75 -25.30
CA ALA A 333 -0.52 -5.89 -26.10
C ALA A 333 1.00 -5.93 -26.29
N SER A 334 1.72 -4.89 -25.85
CA SER A 334 3.19 -4.83 -25.79
C SER A 334 3.81 -5.53 -24.58
N LYS A 335 3.02 -5.97 -23.59
CA LYS A 335 3.56 -6.61 -22.38
C LYS A 335 4.29 -7.91 -22.72
N PRO A 336 5.49 -8.14 -22.16
CA PRO A 336 6.30 -9.30 -22.49
C PRO A 336 5.59 -10.59 -22.07
N ALA A 337 5.70 -11.61 -22.92
CA ALA A 337 5.30 -12.97 -22.55
C ALA A 337 6.12 -13.40 -21.33
N GLY A 338 5.47 -13.93 -20.29
CA GLY A 338 6.07 -14.28 -19.01
C GLY A 338 5.00 -14.51 -17.95
N PRO A 339 5.38 -14.81 -16.68
CA PRO A 339 4.42 -14.88 -15.59
C PRO A 339 3.57 -13.61 -15.57
N SER A 340 2.25 -13.74 -15.51
CA SER A 340 1.38 -12.57 -15.33
C SER A 340 1.47 -12.13 -13.87
N ILE A 341 2.63 -11.64 -13.43
CA ILE A 341 2.91 -11.22 -12.06
C ILE A 341 3.69 -9.90 -12.08
N ARG A 342 3.32 -8.96 -11.21
CA ARG A 342 3.97 -7.67 -11.01
C ARG A 342 4.52 -7.56 -9.59
N LEU A 343 5.78 -7.17 -9.47
CA LEU A 343 6.46 -6.96 -8.18
C LEU A 343 6.24 -5.54 -7.68
N VAL A 344 5.79 -5.38 -6.46
CA VAL A 344 5.38 -4.08 -5.91
C VAL A 344 6.01 -3.86 -4.55
N ILE A 345 6.78 -2.77 -4.42
CA ILE A 345 7.37 -2.36 -3.15
C ILE A 345 6.27 -1.87 -2.21
N THR A 346 6.25 -2.38 -0.97
CA THR A 346 5.30 -1.99 0.09
C THR A 346 6.02 -1.48 1.33
N ASP A 347 5.27 -1.05 2.36
CA ASP A 347 5.81 -0.63 3.67
C ASP A 347 6.78 0.57 3.61
N VAL A 348 6.49 1.50 2.70
CA VAL A 348 7.13 2.84 2.59
C VAL A 348 6.98 3.72 3.86
N GLY A 349 6.27 3.23 4.88
CA GLY A 349 6.04 3.87 6.18
C GLY A 349 7.10 3.56 7.25
N ILE A 350 7.92 2.52 7.10
CA ILE A 350 8.89 2.07 8.13
C ILE A 350 10.19 2.88 8.10
N ALA A 351 10.14 4.16 7.71
CA ALA A 351 11.27 5.07 7.83
C ALA A 351 11.60 5.34 9.31
N LYS A 352 12.17 4.37 10.04
CA LYS A 352 12.40 4.44 11.49
C LYS A 352 13.54 5.39 11.80
N ARG A 353 13.26 6.42 12.61
CA ARG A 353 14.23 6.95 13.58
C ARG A 353 14.13 6.03 14.79
N HIS A 354 15.02 5.04 14.91
CA HIS A 354 15.03 4.15 16.07
C HIS A 354 15.39 4.95 17.34
N LYS A 355 14.48 4.98 18.31
CA LYS A 355 14.79 5.18 19.73
C LYS A 355 14.23 3.96 20.47
N GLY A 356 15.10 3.24 21.18
CA GLY A 356 14.72 2.30 22.25
C GLY A 356 14.82 0.80 21.89
N PRO A 357 15.39 -0.04 22.79
CA PRO A 357 15.57 -1.47 22.58
C PRO A 357 14.23 -2.21 22.72
N THR A 358 13.85 -2.97 21.70
CA THR A 358 12.64 -3.81 21.70
C THR A 358 12.83 -5.00 22.64
N GLN A 359 12.55 -4.81 23.93
CA GLN A 359 12.25 -5.90 24.86
C GLN A 359 10.76 -6.24 24.78
N GLN A 360 10.44 -7.27 24.02
CA GLN A 360 9.42 -8.30 24.28
C GLN A 360 9.27 -9.11 23.00
N ARG A 361 10.14 -10.11 22.88
CA ARG A 361 10.15 -11.08 21.79
C ARG A 361 9.24 -12.23 22.20
N ALA A 362 8.01 -12.24 21.68
CA ALA A 362 7.26 -13.47 21.55
C ALA A 362 7.72 -14.19 20.28
N VAL A 363 7.90 -15.50 20.40
CA VAL A 363 8.58 -16.41 19.48
C VAL A 363 8.06 -16.29 18.05
N THR A 364 8.91 -15.79 17.16
CA THR A 364 8.84 -16.00 15.71
C THR A 364 10.24 -16.40 15.25
N SER A 365 10.34 -17.46 14.45
CA SER A 365 11.59 -18.11 14.04
C SER A 365 12.43 -17.31 13.02
N THR A 366 12.33 -15.98 12.96
CA THR A 366 13.07 -15.14 11.97
C THR A 366 13.56 -13.79 12.51
N VAL A 367 13.92 -13.72 13.80
CA VAL A 367 14.45 -12.49 14.47
C VAL A 367 15.83 -12.02 13.95
N VAL A 368 16.38 -12.66 12.90
CA VAL A 368 17.62 -12.27 12.22
C VAL A 368 17.36 -11.43 10.94
N SER A 369 16.11 -11.32 10.45
CA SER A 369 15.79 -10.80 9.11
C SER A 369 15.95 -9.27 8.91
N THR A 370 15.62 -8.41 9.89
CA THR A 370 15.54 -6.95 9.62
C THR A 370 16.90 -6.25 9.40
N THR A 371 17.99 -6.77 9.97
CA THR A 371 19.33 -6.14 9.81
C THR A 371 20.12 -6.65 8.62
N ARG A 372 19.70 -7.76 8.01
CA ARG A 372 20.41 -8.43 6.92
C ARG A 372 20.65 -7.53 5.72
N TYR A 373 19.63 -6.74 5.36
CA TYR A 373 19.63 -5.83 4.21
C TYR A 373 20.12 -4.41 4.58
N GLU A 374 20.57 -4.19 5.82
CA GLU A 374 21.17 -2.91 6.21
C GLU A 374 22.55 -2.73 5.58
N PRO A 375 22.88 -1.53 5.12
CA PRO A 375 24.21 -1.26 4.57
C PRO A 375 25.25 -1.01 5.69
N PRO A 376 26.55 -1.16 5.39
CA PRO A 376 27.63 -1.06 6.37
C PRO A 376 27.70 0.25 7.13
N GLU A 377 27.32 1.37 6.51
CA GLU A 377 27.29 2.69 7.16
C GLU A 377 26.35 2.78 8.37
N MET A 378 25.40 1.84 8.54
CA MET A 378 24.55 1.75 9.74
C MET A 378 25.32 1.32 10.99
N SER A 379 26.34 0.49 10.82
CA SER A 379 27.20 0.04 11.93
C SER A 379 28.23 1.08 12.33
N GLN A 380 28.64 1.94 11.39
CA GLN A 380 29.67 2.97 11.58
C GLN A 380 29.11 4.28 12.17
N THR A 381 27.81 4.56 12.00
CA THR A 381 27.14 5.79 12.46
C THR A 381 26.63 5.76 13.90
N ARG A 382 26.86 4.67 14.66
CA ARG A 382 26.45 4.57 16.07
C ARG A 382 27.20 5.49 17.05
N LYS A 383 28.19 6.27 16.56
CA LYS A 383 28.93 7.28 17.34
C LYS A 383 28.64 8.70 16.80
N GLY A 384 27.46 9.25 17.08
CA GLY A 384 27.20 10.70 16.92
C GLY A 384 25.74 11.09 16.64
N PRO A 385 25.37 12.38 16.78
CA PRO A 385 23.98 12.87 16.64
C PRO A 385 23.45 12.90 15.19
N ILE A 386 24.18 12.34 14.23
CA ILE A 386 23.88 12.41 12.79
C ILE A 386 23.09 11.17 12.34
N HIS A 387 22.08 10.76 13.10
CA HIS A 387 21.11 9.77 12.65
C HIS A 387 20.03 10.37 11.71
N SER A 388 20.11 11.67 11.41
CA SER A 388 19.05 12.41 10.73
C SER A 388 19.13 12.47 9.19
N LYS A 389 20.17 11.93 8.55
CA LYS A 389 20.30 11.91 7.07
C LYS A 389 21.00 10.66 6.53
N LEU A 390 20.47 9.45 6.77
CA LEU A 390 20.98 8.29 6.01
C LEU A 390 20.69 8.49 4.51
N SER A 391 21.69 8.20 3.69
CA SER A 391 21.64 8.41 2.25
C SER A 391 20.57 7.55 1.59
N ARG A 392 20.01 8.01 0.47
CA ARG A 392 19.14 7.22 -0.41
C ARG A 392 19.87 6.02 -1.02
N ARG A 393 21.21 6.05 -1.00
CA ARG A 393 22.09 4.91 -1.32
C ARG A 393 21.87 3.72 -0.36
N TYR A 394 21.20 3.92 0.77
CA TYR A 394 20.73 2.82 1.63
C TYR A 394 19.85 1.86 0.84
N ASP A 395 18.80 2.39 0.18
CA ASP A 395 17.83 1.56 -0.53
C ASP A 395 18.48 0.83 -1.72
N VAL A 396 19.51 1.44 -2.34
CA VAL A 396 20.30 0.82 -3.41
C VAL A 396 21.08 -0.40 -2.91
N TRP A 397 21.64 -0.36 -1.69
CA TRP A 397 22.29 -1.53 -1.11
C TRP A 397 21.28 -2.62 -0.82
N SER A 398 20.18 -2.27 -0.15
CA SER A 398 19.14 -3.24 0.19
C SER A 398 18.57 -3.91 -1.06
N LEU A 399 18.31 -3.14 -2.13
CA LEU A 399 17.91 -3.73 -3.41
C LEU A 399 19.04 -4.57 -4.02
N GLY A 400 20.30 -4.14 -3.95
CA GLY A 400 21.45 -4.96 -4.39
C GLY A 400 21.53 -6.32 -3.72
N CYS A 401 21.23 -6.41 -2.42
CA CYS A 401 21.12 -7.69 -1.70
C CYS A 401 20.00 -8.56 -2.28
N ILE A 402 18.82 -7.96 -2.49
CA ILE A 402 17.65 -8.65 -3.07
C ILE A 402 17.92 -9.11 -4.50
N LEU A 403 18.61 -8.30 -5.32
CA LEU A 403 18.97 -8.68 -6.69
C LEU A 403 19.94 -9.87 -6.71
N LEU A 404 20.87 -9.97 -5.75
CA LEU A 404 21.73 -11.13 -5.62
C LEU A 404 20.94 -12.39 -5.26
N GLU A 405 20.03 -12.29 -4.28
CA GLU A 405 19.14 -13.40 -3.92
C GLU A 405 18.25 -13.82 -5.09
N PHE A 406 17.70 -12.86 -5.84
CA PHE A 406 16.92 -13.13 -7.04
C PHE A 406 17.76 -13.86 -8.10
N LEU A 407 19.00 -13.42 -8.34
CA LEU A 407 19.89 -14.05 -9.30
C LEU A 407 20.28 -15.48 -8.88
N ILE A 408 20.52 -15.69 -7.58
CA ILE A 408 20.77 -17.04 -7.03
C ILE A 408 19.53 -17.92 -7.25
N TRP A 409 18.34 -17.44 -6.93
CA TRP A 409 17.10 -18.18 -7.16
C TRP A 409 16.84 -18.46 -8.65
N LEU A 410 17.19 -17.52 -9.53
CA LEU A 410 17.02 -17.65 -10.96
C LEU A 410 17.91 -18.76 -11.56
N LEU A 411 19.16 -18.86 -11.09
CA LEU A 411 20.16 -19.80 -11.60
C LEU A 411 20.21 -21.15 -10.86
N TYR A 412 19.89 -21.16 -9.56
CA TYR A 412 20.07 -22.32 -8.67
C TYR A 412 18.82 -22.68 -7.86
N ASP A 413 17.69 -22.05 -8.19
CA ASP A 413 16.36 -22.35 -7.65
C ASP A 413 16.23 -21.99 -6.17
N PHE A 414 15.12 -22.38 -5.56
CA PHE A 414 14.87 -22.13 -4.15
C PHE A 414 15.86 -22.88 -3.26
N GLU A 415 16.33 -24.07 -3.64
CA GLU A 415 17.34 -24.79 -2.86
C GLU A 415 18.64 -23.99 -2.77
N GLY A 416 19.14 -23.45 -3.90
CA GLY A 416 20.33 -22.61 -3.90
C GLY A 416 20.16 -21.29 -3.13
N LEU A 417 18.98 -20.68 -3.21
CA LEU A 417 18.66 -19.50 -2.39
C LEU A 417 18.61 -19.85 -0.90
N HIS A 418 18.01 -20.97 -0.55
CA HIS A 418 17.93 -21.45 0.84
C HIS A 418 19.33 -21.75 1.40
N ASP A 419 20.19 -22.43 0.64
CA ASP A 419 21.57 -22.70 1.01
C ASP A 419 22.35 -21.40 1.25
N PHE A 420 22.20 -20.42 0.35
CA PHE A 420 22.82 -19.11 0.50
C PHE A 420 22.34 -18.39 1.77
N THR A 421 21.01 -18.30 1.95
CA THR A 421 20.43 -17.53 3.05
C THR A 421 20.70 -18.15 4.41
N THR A 422 20.71 -19.47 4.51
CA THR A 422 21.11 -20.25 5.68
C THR A 422 22.59 -20.08 5.97
N ALA A 423 23.47 -20.23 4.97
CA ALA A 423 24.93 -20.10 5.19
C ALA A 423 25.37 -18.67 5.54
N LEU A 424 24.66 -17.64 5.05
CA LEU A 424 24.97 -16.26 5.37
C LEU A 424 24.67 -15.90 6.84
N GLU A 425 23.59 -16.47 7.39
CA GLU A 425 23.01 -16.23 8.72
C GLU A 425 22.66 -14.76 9.06
N ASP A 426 23.53 -13.78 8.81
CA ASP A 426 23.38 -12.37 9.23
C ASP A 426 23.44 -11.38 8.03
N ARG A 427 24.39 -10.42 8.03
CA ARG A 427 24.47 -9.31 7.06
C ARG A 427 25.30 -9.68 5.84
N PHE A 428 25.07 -8.99 4.72
CA PHE A 428 25.88 -9.10 3.50
C PHE A 428 27.31 -8.56 3.64
N TYR A 429 27.67 -8.03 4.81
CA TYR A 429 28.98 -7.52 5.14
C TYR A 429 29.38 -7.97 6.54
N GLN A 430 30.68 -7.97 6.82
CA GLN A 430 31.21 -8.16 8.16
C GLN A 430 32.26 -7.09 8.47
N SER A 431 32.49 -6.84 9.76
CA SER A 431 33.54 -5.93 10.22
C SER A 431 34.50 -6.71 11.10
N ASP A 432 35.79 -6.65 10.76
CA ASP A 432 36.87 -7.24 11.53
C ASP A 432 37.94 -6.19 11.87
N LYS A 433 39.10 -6.62 12.35
CA LYS A 433 40.24 -5.74 12.66
C LYS A 433 40.79 -4.98 11.44
N LYS A 434 40.51 -5.45 10.22
CA LYS A 434 40.95 -4.86 8.95
C LYS A 434 39.93 -3.88 8.37
N GLY A 435 38.74 -3.79 8.97
CA GLY A 435 37.67 -2.89 8.59
C GLY A 435 36.43 -3.62 8.08
N THR A 436 35.49 -2.86 7.53
CA THR A 436 34.26 -3.40 6.98
C THR A 436 34.49 -3.90 5.55
N HIS A 437 34.02 -5.11 5.26
CA HIS A 437 34.14 -5.74 3.94
C HIS A 437 32.95 -6.66 3.67
N ILE A 438 32.79 -7.07 2.41
CA ILE A 438 31.71 -7.99 2.00
C ILE A 438 31.88 -9.35 2.67
N HIS A 439 30.76 -9.95 3.07
CA HIS A 439 30.76 -11.23 3.78
C HIS A 439 31.35 -12.34 2.88
N PRO A 440 32.23 -13.22 3.38
CA PRO A 440 32.89 -14.25 2.56
C PRO A 440 31.93 -15.14 1.79
N ILE A 441 30.79 -15.51 2.39
CA ILE A 441 29.73 -16.29 1.72
C ILE A 441 29.18 -15.55 0.50
N VAL A 442 28.96 -14.23 0.60
CA VAL A 442 28.52 -13.40 -0.53
C VAL A 442 29.57 -13.44 -1.65
N SER A 443 30.84 -13.22 -1.32
CA SER A 443 31.94 -13.28 -2.30
C SER A 443 32.09 -14.66 -2.95
N GLN A 444 31.90 -15.74 -2.19
CA GLN A 444 31.93 -17.10 -2.71
C GLN A 444 30.79 -17.35 -3.71
N TRP A 445 29.57 -16.91 -3.41
CA TRP A 445 28.43 -17.04 -4.32
C TRP A 445 28.56 -16.18 -5.56
N VAL A 446 29.03 -14.93 -5.43
CA VAL A 446 29.35 -14.06 -6.58
C VAL A 446 30.39 -14.73 -7.49
N LYS A 447 31.46 -15.29 -6.91
CA LYS A 447 32.47 -16.04 -7.67
C LYS A 447 31.89 -17.31 -8.31
N LYS A 448 31.00 -18.03 -7.62
CA LYS A 448 30.30 -19.20 -8.16
C LYS A 448 29.47 -18.82 -9.38
N ILE A 449 28.66 -17.77 -9.28
CA ILE A 449 27.84 -17.23 -10.38
C ILE A 449 28.73 -16.82 -11.56
N LYS A 450 29.80 -16.04 -11.33
CA LYS A 450 30.71 -15.62 -12.41
C LYS A 450 31.37 -16.78 -13.16
N ASN A 451 31.52 -17.95 -12.53
CA ASN A 451 32.09 -19.15 -13.16
C ASN A 451 31.03 -20.10 -13.75
N ASP A 452 29.74 -19.82 -13.52
CA ASP A 452 28.62 -20.58 -14.05
C ASP A 452 28.62 -20.51 -15.58
N GLN A 453 28.21 -21.60 -16.24
CA GLN A 453 28.15 -21.66 -17.71
C GLN A 453 27.27 -20.57 -18.32
N ASN A 454 26.25 -20.12 -17.59
CA ASN A 454 25.35 -19.02 -17.99
C ASN A 454 26.02 -17.64 -17.90
N CYS A 455 27.21 -17.53 -17.30
CA CYS A 455 27.97 -16.28 -17.13
C CYS A 455 29.34 -16.27 -17.86
N ARG A 456 29.70 -17.31 -18.61
CA ARG A 456 31.03 -17.43 -19.24
C ARG A 456 31.23 -16.48 -20.43
N GLU A 457 30.18 -16.21 -21.19
CA GLU A 457 30.16 -15.27 -22.32
C GLU A 457 29.59 -13.91 -21.89
N GLU A 458 29.52 -12.94 -22.81
CA GLU A 458 28.74 -11.72 -22.59
C GLU A 458 27.27 -12.12 -22.43
N SER A 459 26.75 -11.98 -21.20
CA SER A 459 25.42 -12.47 -20.84
C SER A 459 24.75 -11.53 -19.84
N PRO A 460 23.42 -11.48 -19.82
CA PRO A 460 22.68 -10.64 -18.88
C PRO A 460 22.96 -11.02 -17.42
N PHE A 461 23.27 -12.29 -17.14
CA PHE A 461 23.59 -12.76 -15.80
C PHE A 461 24.98 -12.27 -15.34
N ARG A 462 25.95 -12.27 -16.26
CA ARG A 462 27.29 -11.71 -16.02
C ARG A 462 27.20 -10.21 -15.78
N ASP A 463 26.41 -9.50 -16.57
CA ASP A 463 26.21 -8.07 -16.42
C ASP A 463 25.53 -7.73 -15.09
N LEU A 464 24.48 -8.48 -14.72
CA LEU A 464 23.77 -8.29 -13.46
C LEU A 464 24.66 -8.57 -12.25
N VAL A 465 25.41 -9.69 -12.21
CA VAL A 465 26.30 -9.98 -11.08
C VAL A 465 27.45 -8.98 -10.97
N THR A 466 27.93 -8.47 -12.11
CA THR A 466 28.98 -7.44 -12.16
C THR A 466 28.44 -6.11 -11.63
N LEU A 467 27.22 -5.70 -12.04
CA LEU A 467 26.53 -4.54 -11.47
C LEU A 467 26.37 -4.65 -9.95
N ILE A 468 25.91 -5.81 -9.47
CA ILE A 468 25.71 -6.08 -8.04
C ILE A 468 27.02 -5.93 -7.27
N GLU A 469 28.09 -6.61 -7.70
CA GLU A 469 29.38 -6.63 -7.01
C GLU A 469 30.08 -5.26 -7.03
N GLU A 470 30.13 -4.62 -8.20
CA GLU A 470 31.00 -3.46 -8.42
C GLU A 470 30.30 -2.14 -8.11
N ARG A 471 28.96 -2.09 -8.14
CA ARG A 471 28.21 -0.82 -8.08
C ARG A 471 27.11 -0.78 -7.01
N LEU A 472 26.54 -1.92 -6.60
CA LEU A 472 25.46 -1.95 -5.59
C LEU A 472 25.97 -2.34 -4.20
N LEU A 473 26.70 -3.46 -4.09
CA LEU A 473 27.25 -3.98 -2.84
C LEU A 473 28.65 -3.39 -2.55
N VAL A 474 28.76 -2.06 -2.62
CA VAL A 474 30.00 -1.34 -2.34
C VAL A 474 30.03 -0.87 -0.88
N VAL A 475 31.04 -1.34 -0.13
CA VAL A 475 31.22 -1.06 1.31
C VAL A 475 31.85 0.31 1.57
N LYS A 476 32.78 0.73 0.71
CA LYS A 476 33.50 2.00 0.89
C LYS A 476 32.61 3.17 0.45
N VAL A 477 32.07 3.90 1.42
CA VAL A 477 31.65 5.29 1.23
C VAL A 477 32.76 6.15 1.83
N GLU A 478 33.89 6.33 1.11
CA GLU A 478 34.94 7.22 1.62
C GLU A 478 34.38 8.65 1.74
N THR A 479 34.27 9.10 3.00
CA THR A 479 34.24 10.52 3.37
C THR A 479 35.49 11.16 2.79
N LEU A 480 35.31 12.21 1.98
CA LEU A 480 36.40 13.12 1.65
C LEU A 480 37.14 13.50 2.96
N PRO A 481 38.48 13.49 2.98
CA PRO A 481 39.23 14.09 4.07
C PRO A 481 38.72 15.51 4.30
N GLY A 482 38.43 15.84 5.56
CA GLY A 482 37.80 17.10 5.93
C GLY A 482 38.55 18.31 5.38
N THR A 483 37.84 19.10 4.57
CA THR A 483 37.79 20.57 4.52
C THR A 483 37.07 20.94 3.24
N LEU A 484 35.80 21.31 3.37
CA LEU A 484 34.98 22.19 2.53
C LEU A 484 33.52 22.08 2.99
N SER A 485 33.32 21.97 4.31
CA SER A 485 32.02 22.20 4.95
C SER A 485 31.98 23.66 5.37
N GLU A 486 31.88 24.55 4.37
CA GLU A 486 31.37 25.92 4.47
C GLU A 486 31.55 26.56 3.09
N ALA A 487 30.60 26.31 2.20
CA ALA A 487 30.50 27.03 0.94
C ALA A 487 29.03 27.28 0.64
N THR A 488 28.59 28.47 1.03
CA THR A 488 27.33 29.10 0.64
C THR A 488 27.20 29.18 -0.89
N GLU A 489 25.97 29.47 -1.32
CA GLU A 489 25.39 29.42 -2.67
C GLU A 489 26.15 30.15 -3.80
N SER A 490 27.24 30.84 -3.48
CA SER A 490 28.11 31.60 -4.39
C SER A 490 29.02 30.74 -5.29
N HIS A 491 29.29 29.48 -4.94
CA HIS A 491 30.30 28.67 -5.64
C HIS A 491 29.82 27.88 -6.88
N ARG A 492 28.54 27.99 -7.29
CA ARG A 492 28.04 27.34 -8.53
C ARG A 492 28.77 27.83 -9.79
N HIS A 493 29.18 29.10 -9.83
CA HIS A 493 29.95 29.66 -10.94
C HIS A 493 31.42 29.24 -10.95
N THR A 494 32.02 29.02 -9.78
CA THR A 494 33.41 28.53 -9.66
C THR A 494 33.52 27.05 -10.01
N ALA A 495 32.54 26.23 -9.62
CA ALA A 495 32.47 24.80 -10.00
C ALA A 495 32.29 24.60 -11.52
N GLN A 496 31.52 25.46 -12.21
CA GLN A 496 31.41 25.44 -13.67
C GLN A 496 32.70 25.87 -14.38
N ARG A 497 33.44 26.84 -13.83
CA ARG A 497 34.78 27.22 -14.33
C ARG A 497 35.81 26.10 -14.13
N PHE A 498 35.80 25.44 -12.98
CA PHE A 498 36.65 24.27 -12.72
C PHE A 498 36.30 23.09 -13.64
N ARG A 499 35.01 22.83 -13.90
CA ARG A 499 34.56 21.80 -14.85
C ARG A 499 35.07 22.06 -16.28
N LYS A 500 35.08 23.32 -16.74
CA LYS A 500 35.65 23.70 -18.05
C LYS A 500 37.19 23.61 -18.10
N ILE A 501 37.88 23.82 -16.99
CA ILE A 501 39.34 23.73 -16.90
C ILE A 501 39.82 22.28 -16.77
N LEU A 502 39.07 21.42 -16.07
CA LEU A 502 39.36 19.98 -15.94
C LEU A 502 39.08 19.18 -17.22
N LEU A 503 38.11 19.60 -18.04
CA LEU A 503 37.86 19.02 -19.36
C LEU A 503 38.99 19.29 -20.38
N ARG A 504 40.02 20.06 -20.02
CA ARG A 504 41.20 20.34 -20.85
C ARG A 504 42.46 19.55 -20.47
N LYS A 505 42.45 18.69 -19.44
CA LYS A 505 43.64 17.90 -19.02
C LYS A 505 43.35 16.40 -18.90
N THR A 506 43.68 15.71 -20.00
CA THR A 506 44.15 14.32 -20.21
C THR A 506 43.41 13.12 -19.57
N GLN A 507 43.41 12.01 -20.34
CA GLN A 507 42.89 10.66 -20.05
C GLN A 507 43.07 10.19 -18.60
N HIS A 508 44.21 10.51 -17.98
CA HIS A 508 44.56 10.12 -16.61
C HIS A 508 43.63 10.71 -15.53
N THR A 509 43.03 11.87 -15.77
CA THR A 509 42.05 12.48 -14.85
C THR A 509 40.69 11.80 -14.96
N THR A 510 40.29 11.40 -16.17
CA THR A 510 39.10 10.57 -16.41
C THR A 510 39.24 9.18 -15.81
N ASP A 511 40.43 8.56 -15.89
CA ASP A 511 40.69 7.25 -15.29
C ASP A 511 40.65 7.30 -13.76
N LYS A 512 41.20 8.36 -13.15
CA LYS A 512 41.09 8.58 -11.69
C LYS A 512 39.67 8.91 -11.25
N ILE A 513 38.90 9.66 -12.05
CA ILE A 513 37.48 9.91 -11.76
C ILE A 513 36.68 8.62 -11.91
N ALA A 514 36.97 7.79 -12.92
CA ALA A 514 36.36 6.47 -13.10
C ALA A 514 36.74 5.50 -11.95
N GLU A 515 37.98 5.53 -11.48
CA GLU A 515 38.47 4.76 -10.32
C GLU A 515 37.80 5.22 -9.01
N ILE A 516 37.59 6.53 -8.83
CA ILE A 516 36.89 7.11 -7.67
C ILE A 516 35.37 6.87 -7.74
N MET A 517 34.78 6.93 -8.94
CA MET A 517 33.36 6.64 -9.19
C MET A 517 33.05 5.16 -9.07
N GLY A 518 33.96 4.28 -9.52
CA GLY A 518 33.89 2.82 -9.36
C GLY A 518 34.06 2.34 -7.91
N ARG A 519 34.40 3.25 -6.99
CA ARG A 519 34.48 2.98 -5.54
C ARG A 519 33.29 3.47 -4.75
N ARG A 520 32.26 4.06 -5.38
CA ARG A 520 31.06 4.56 -4.68
C ARG A 520 29.82 3.79 -5.14
N ARG A 521 29.07 3.26 -4.17
CA ARG A 521 27.73 2.68 -4.42
C ARG A 521 26.92 3.65 -5.24
N VAL A 522 26.30 3.23 -6.34
CA VAL A 522 25.60 4.11 -7.32
C VAL A 522 24.23 4.61 -6.88
N SER A 523 23.62 5.55 -7.61
CA SER A 523 22.25 6.02 -7.34
C SER A 523 21.21 5.04 -7.86
N ALA A 524 19.95 5.21 -7.43
CA ALA A 524 18.83 4.45 -7.99
C ALA A 524 18.69 4.67 -9.51
N LYS A 525 18.98 5.88 -9.99
CA LYS A 525 18.93 6.23 -11.42
C LYS A 525 19.98 5.46 -12.22
N ASP A 526 21.23 5.47 -11.76
CA ASP A 526 22.31 4.74 -12.43
C ASP A 526 22.02 3.22 -12.44
N MET A 527 21.48 2.68 -11.34
CA MET A 527 21.08 1.27 -11.26
C MET A 527 19.96 0.94 -12.25
N ARG A 528 18.94 1.81 -12.37
CA ARG A 528 17.85 1.64 -13.33
C ARG A 528 18.36 1.64 -14.78
N GLU A 529 19.23 2.59 -15.14
CA GLU A 529 19.81 2.69 -16.49
C GLU A 529 20.62 1.43 -16.87
N GLU A 530 21.39 0.87 -15.95
CA GLU A 530 22.13 -0.38 -16.20
C GLU A 530 21.19 -1.60 -16.32
N LEU A 531 20.17 -1.70 -15.47
CA LEU A 531 19.17 -2.78 -15.57
C LEU A 531 18.36 -2.69 -16.87
N GLU A 532 18.05 -1.47 -17.32
CA GLU A 532 17.35 -1.19 -18.57
C GLU A 532 18.19 -1.58 -19.79
N ARG A 533 19.50 -1.29 -19.76
CA ARG A 533 20.44 -1.78 -20.78
C ARG A 533 20.43 -3.31 -20.86
N ILE A 534 20.54 -3.99 -19.72
CA ILE A 534 20.54 -5.46 -19.68
C ILE A 534 19.20 -6.02 -20.23
N LEU A 535 18.08 -5.40 -19.85
CA LEU A 535 16.76 -5.79 -20.38
C LEU A 535 16.68 -5.66 -21.90
N GLU A 536 17.21 -4.57 -22.46
CA GLU A 536 17.22 -4.35 -23.90
C GLU A 536 18.09 -5.38 -24.62
N ASP A 537 19.27 -5.69 -24.08
CA ASP A 537 20.13 -6.75 -24.60
C ASP A 537 19.40 -8.11 -24.61
N ILE A 538 18.60 -8.41 -23.57
CA ILE A 538 17.81 -9.64 -23.50
C ILE A 538 16.75 -9.73 -24.59
N LYS A 539 16.07 -8.62 -24.87
CA LYS A 539 15.05 -8.54 -25.92
C LYS A 539 15.64 -8.72 -27.31
N GLN A 540 16.83 -8.17 -27.55
CA GLN A 540 17.49 -8.20 -28.85
C GLN A 540 18.14 -9.55 -29.16
N GLN A 541 18.89 -10.10 -28.20
CA GLN A 541 19.76 -11.26 -28.45
C GLN A 541 19.11 -12.61 -28.10
N ARG A 542 17.97 -12.60 -27.41
CA ARG A 542 17.22 -13.78 -26.95
C ARG A 542 18.08 -14.78 -26.16
N PHE A 543 18.19 -14.57 -24.84
CA PHE A 543 18.88 -15.51 -23.95
C PHE A 543 17.98 -16.59 -23.37
N GLU A 544 18.59 -17.73 -23.04
CA GLU A 544 17.99 -18.79 -22.25
C GLU A 544 19.01 -19.34 -21.24
N ILE A 545 18.52 -19.82 -20.09
CA ILE A 545 19.34 -20.47 -19.07
C ILE A 545 19.66 -21.89 -19.51
N LYS A 546 20.94 -22.16 -19.76
CA LYS A 546 21.48 -23.50 -19.97
C LYS A 546 21.45 -24.23 -18.62
N ARG A 547 20.55 -25.21 -18.49
CA ARG A 547 20.53 -26.12 -17.34
C ARG A 547 21.47 -27.28 -17.61
N ALA A 548 22.35 -27.61 -16.65
CA ALA A 548 23.15 -28.82 -16.75
C ALA A 548 22.21 -30.03 -16.80
N SER A 549 22.41 -30.93 -17.76
CA SER A 549 21.78 -32.24 -17.75
C SER A 549 22.13 -32.92 -16.43
N ARG A 550 21.12 -33.25 -15.62
CA ARG A 550 21.31 -33.99 -14.37
C ARG A 550 21.87 -35.39 -14.64
#